data_AF-A0A9K3KD21-F1
#
_entry.id   AF-A0A9K3KD21-F1
#
_cell.length_a   1.000
_cell.length_b   1.000
_cell.length_c   1.000
_cell.angle_alpha   90.00
_cell.angle_beta   90.00
_cell.angle_gamma   90.00
#
_symmetry.space_group_name_H-M   'P 1'
#
loop_
_entity.id
_entity.type
_entity.pdbx_description
1 polymer ?
#
loop_
_entity_poly.entity_id
_entity_poly.type
_entity_poly.pdbx_seq_one_letter_code
_entity_poly.pdbx_strand_id
1 'polypeptide(L)'
;MSDDDSDDDNGKAKFEAERDKILSDLPQNLKDKFGEIGFVLVEDDGDDEDDDEDKKVTPQQPKEYYQPALIVNPYEVPPKPVRDIYWFQLYQKAKRSKAKLAAMDYLVYIYGSDDADDCYNFVSQEEFLSLKDAQEQGLDKLPAELEEKKQSAGKLSDVEATLVRGFEEMQHDINKEPTDRKPHSKFSFLERHEQLAEGDGPPTKKQKS
;
A
#
# COMPACT_ATOMS: atom_id res chain seq x y z
N MET A 1 -42.77 -15.31 3.48
CA MET A 1 -41.88 -15.96 2.50
C MET A 1 -41.18 -14.80 1.82
N SER A 2 -39.90 -14.64 2.13
CA SER A 2 -39.11 -13.45 1.85
C SER A 2 -38.38 -13.66 0.53
N ASP A 3 -38.77 -12.93 -0.50
CA ASP A 3 -38.10 -12.87 -1.80
C ASP A 3 -37.09 -11.71 -1.79
N ASP A 4 -36.07 -11.76 -0.92
CA ASP A 4 -35.08 -10.66 -0.74
C ASP A 4 -33.62 -11.12 -0.93
N ASP A 5 -33.38 -12.35 -1.42
CA ASP A 5 -32.03 -12.91 -1.61
C ASP A 5 -31.50 -12.78 -3.06
N SER A 6 -32.26 -12.19 -4.00
CA SER A 6 -31.87 -12.21 -5.44
C SER A 6 -30.98 -11.05 -5.90
N ASP A 7 -30.94 -9.94 -5.17
CA ASP A 7 -30.20 -8.74 -5.60
C ASP A 7 -28.72 -8.75 -5.17
N ASP A 8 -28.39 -9.42 -4.05
CA ASP A 8 -27.03 -9.49 -3.52
C ASP A 8 -26.08 -10.33 -4.40
N ASP A 9 -26.57 -11.49 -4.88
CA ASP A 9 -25.81 -12.41 -5.73
C ASP A 9 -25.43 -11.76 -7.09
N ASN A 10 -26.29 -10.86 -7.59
CA ASN A 10 -26.03 -10.11 -8.82
C ASN A 10 -24.95 -9.03 -8.65
N GLY A 11 -24.87 -8.41 -7.47
CA GLY A 11 -23.86 -7.40 -7.14
C GLY A 11 -22.46 -8.00 -7.08
N LYS A 12 -22.32 -9.11 -6.34
CA LYS A 12 -21.08 -9.85 -6.22
C LYS A 12 -20.58 -10.40 -7.56
N ALA A 13 -21.45 -11.04 -8.34
CA ALA A 13 -21.08 -11.60 -9.65
C ALA A 13 -20.57 -10.51 -10.62
N LYS A 14 -21.18 -9.32 -10.61
CA LYS A 14 -20.72 -8.18 -11.41
C LYS A 14 -19.34 -7.69 -10.97
N PHE A 15 -19.11 -7.60 -9.66
CA PHE A 15 -17.83 -7.20 -9.10
C PHE A 15 -16.72 -8.19 -9.49
N GLU A 16 -16.95 -9.49 -9.30
CA GLU A 16 -15.98 -10.53 -9.66
C GLU A 16 -15.67 -10.53 -11.17
N ALA A 17 -16.69 -10.36 -12.01
CA ALA A 17 -16.49 -10.26 -13.46
C ALA A 17 -15.69 -9.01 -13.87
N GLU A 18 -15.92 -7.86 -13.22
CA GLU A 18 -15.14 -6.64 -13.46
C GLU A 18 -13.69 -6.81 -12.99
N ARG A 19 -13.49 -7.38 -11.80
CA ARG A 19 -12.18 -7.73 -11.26
C ARG A 19 -11.40 -8.59 -12.22
N ASP A 20 -11.97 -9.73 -12.61
CA ASP A 20 -11.30 -10.72 -13.45
C ASP A 20 -10.96 -10.14 -14.82
N LYS A 21 -11.86 -9.34 -15.39
CA LYS A 21 -11.61 -8.63 -16.65
C LYS A 21 -10.42 -7.67 -16.52
N ILE A 22 -10.40 -6.82 -15.50
CA ILE A 22 -9.34 -5.84 -15.31
C ILE A 22 -8.00 -6.52 -15.05
N LEU A 23 -7.97 -7.57 -14.22
CA LEU A 23 -6.76 -8.35 -13.98
C LEU A 23 -6.29 -9.09 -15.24
N SER A 24 -7.22 -9.55 -16.10
CA SER A 24 -6.86 -10.17 -17.38
C SER A 24 -6.26 -9.19 -18.38
N ASP A 25 -6.66 -7.91 -18.32
CA ASP A 25 -6.14 -6.85 -19.19
C ASP A 25 -4.69 -6.45 -18.83
N LEU A 26 -4.25 -6.72 -17.59
CA LEU A 26 -2.89 -6.40 -17.15
C LEU A 26 -1.84 -7.31 -17.83
N PRO A 27 -0.70 -6.74 -18.26
CA PRO A 27 0.38 -7.49 -18.86
C PRO A 27 1.04 -8.41 -17.83
N GLN A 28 1.59 -9.53 -18.31
CA GLN A 28 2.12 -10.58 -17.43
C GLN A 28 3.26 -10.09 -16.54
N ASN A 29 4.12 -9.19 -17.04
CA ASN A 29 5.23 -8.62 -16.27
C ASN A 29 4.78 -7.86 -15.01
N LEU A 30 3.57 -7.27 -15.01
CA LEU A 30 3.02 -6.64 -13.80
C LEU A 30 2.42 -7.69 -12.86
N LYS A 31 1.70 -8.67 -13.41
CA LYS A 31 1.06 -9.73 -12.61
C LYS A 31 2.09 -10.60 -11.88
N ASP A 32 3.22 -10.88 -12.52
CA ASP A 32 4.31 -11.65 -11.94
C ASP A 32 4.97 -10.95 -10.74
N LYS A 33 4.73 -9.65 -10.57
CA LYS A 33 5.24 -8.84 -9.46
C LYS A 33 4.30 -8.81 -8.25
N PHE A 34 3.05 -9.24 -8.37
CA PHE A 34 2.14 -9.23 -7.22
C PHE A 34 2.64 -10.14 -6.10
N GLY A 35 2.66 -9.57 -4.89
CA GLY A 35 3.23 -10.16 -3.69
C GLY A 35 4.76 -10.13 -3.64
N GLU A 36 5.47 -9.50 -4.57
CA GLU A 36 6.93 -9.34 -4.50
C GLU A 36 7.31 -8.37 -3.38
N ILE A 37 8.19 -8.81 -2.48
CA ILE A 37 8.80 -7.96 -1.45
C ILE A 37 9.99 -7.25 -2.06
N GLY A 38 10.14 -5.98 -1.72
CA GLY A 38 11.29 -5.17 -2.08
C GLY A 38 11.41 -3.95 -1.18
N PHE A 39 12.07 -2.93 -1.69
CA PHE A 39 12.38 -1.72 -0.96
C PHE A 39 12.16 -0.50 -1.83
N VAL A 40 11.78 0.59 -1.19
CA VAL A 40 11.65 1.91 -1.79
C VAL A 40 12.58 2.88 -1.10
N LEU A 41 13.23 3.72 -1.89
CA LEU A 41 13.99 4.84 -1.37
C LEU A 41 13.01 5.86 -0.78
N VAL A 42 13.21 6.22 0.48
CA VAL A 42 12.53 7.34 1.11
C VAL A 42 13.54 8.45 1.28
N GLU A 43 13.24 9.58 0.63
CA GLU A 43 13.94 10.83 0.84
C GLU A 43 13.23 11.53 2.01
N ASP A 44 13.87 11.59 3.17
CA ASP A 44 13.44 12.45 4.27
C ASP A 44 13.80 13.89 3.85
N ASP A 45 12.80 14.63 3.37
CA ASP A 45 12.94 16.01 2.91
C ASP A 45 13.20 16.99 4.06
N GLY A 46 13.20 16.51 5.32
CA GLY A 46 13.59 17.29 6.49
C GLY A 46 12.68 18.48 6.74
N ASP A 47 11.50 18.52 6.09
CA ASP A 47 10.51 19.59 6.20
C ASP A 47 9.59 19.31 7.41
N ASP A 48 10.21 19.08 8.56
CA ASP A 48 9.56 19.33 9.84
C ASP A 48 9.41 20.86 9.94
N GLU A 49 8.32 21.40 9.37
CA GLU A 49 7.84 22.77 9.58
C GLU A 49 7.38 22.97 11.05
N ASP A 50 8.22 22.63 12.01
CA ASP A 50 8.07 23.10 13.38
C ASP A 50 8.54 24.56 13.40
N ASP A 51 7.56 25.45 13.27
CA ASP A 51 7.59 26.93 13.34
C ASP A 51 8.04 27.45 14.75
N ASP A 52 9.01 26.79 15.37
CA ASP A 52 9.71 27.22 16.57
C ASP A 52 10.94 28.05 16.14
N GLU A 53 10.74 29.36 15.97
CA GLU A 53 11.74 30.35 15.50
C GLU A 53 13.09 30.36 16.27
N ASP A 54 13.25 29.64 17.38
CA ASP A 54 14.43 29.71 18.26
C ASP A 54 15.28 28.42 18.36
N LYS A 55 14.94 27.34 17.66
CA LYS A 55 15.83 26.16 17.60
C LYS A 55 16.85 26.36 16.48
N LYS A 56 18.14 26.45 16.85
CA LYS A 56 19.26 26.34 15.91
C LYS A 56 19.18 24.98 15.21
N VAL A 57 18.58 24.96 14.03
CA VAL A 57 18.55 23.80 13.13
C VAL A 57 19.99 23.54 12.69
N THR A 58 20.62 22.55 13.31
CA THR A 58 21.82 21.95 12.71
C THR A 58 21.36 21.29 11.42
N PRO A 59 21.93 21.59 10.24
CA PRO A 59 21.56 20.92 9.01
C PRO A 59 21.89 19.44 9.16
N GLN A 60 20.87 18.62 9.43
CA GLN A 60 20.98 17.18 9.24
C GLN A 60 20.92 16.97 7.73
N GLN A 61 21.93 16.31 7.18
CA GLN A 61 21.86 15.86 5.79
C GLN A 61 20.65 14.94 5.66
N PRO A 62 19.90 15.01 4.55
CA PRO A 62 18.79 14.10 4.31
C PRO A 62 19.32 12.67 4.44
N LYS A 63 18.74 11.91 5.36
CA LYS A 63 19.15 10.53 5.60
C LYS A 63 18.38 9.68 4.62
N GLU A 64 18.99 9.37 3.48
CA GLU A 64 18.44 8.38 2.55
C GLU A 64 18.34 7.02 3.25
N TYR A 65 17.15 6.43 3.26
CA TYR A 65 16.95 5.07 3.74
C TYR A 65 15.96 4.30 2.86
N TYR A 66 16.05 2.98 2.95
CA TYR A 66 15.20 2.06 2.19
C TYR A 66 14.10 1.52 3.10
N GLN A 67 12.85 1.80 2.75
CA GLN A 67 11.69 1.30 3.46
C GLN A 67 11.23 -0.02 2.80
N PRO A 68 11.02 -1.09 3.59
CA PRO A 68 10.50 -2.35 3.05
C PRO A 68 9.07 -2.18 2.53
N ALA A 69 8.79 -2.75 1.37
CA ALA A 69 7.51 -2.67 0.70
C ALA A 69 7.10 -4.00 0.05
N LEU A 70 5.80 -4.14 -0.23
CA LEU A 70 5.18 -5.27 -0.90
C LEU A 70 4.38 -4.78 -2.10
N ILE A 71 4.65 -5.27 -3.30
CA ILE A 71 3.79 -4.97 -4.46
C ILE A 71 2.46 -5.70 -4.28
N VAL A 72 1.35 -4.99 -4.29
CA VAL A 72 0.01 -5.55 -4.01
C VAL A 72 -0.89 -5.53 -5.24
N ASN A 73 -1.84 -6.46 -5.28
CA ASN A 73 -2.91 -6.43 -6.25
C ASN A 73 -3.84 -5.22 -5.95
N PRO A 74 -4.36 -4.49 -6.95
CA PRO A 74 -5.33 -3.43 -6.67
C PRO A 74 -6.58 -3.89 -5.91
N TYR A 75 -6.99 -5.15 -6.01
CA TYR A 75 -8.16 -5.67 -5.27
C TYR A 75 -7.83 -6.21 -3.88
N GLU A 76 -6.56 -6.17 -3.51
CA GLU A 76 -6.04 -6.48 -2.19
C GLU A 76 -6.01 -5.21 -1.29
N VAL A 77 -6.31 -4.03 -1.85
CA VAL A 77 -6.35 -2.77 -1.12
C VAL A 77 -7.79 -2.24 -0.95
N PRO A 78 -8.04 -1.37 0.06
CA PRO A 78 -9.35 -0.79 0.28
C PRO A 78 -9.91 -0.08 -0.97
N PRO A 79 -11.25 -0.15 -1.20
CA PRO A 79 -11.89 0.46 -2.37
C PRO A 79 -11.58 1.94 -2.54
N LYS A 80 -11.59 2.74 -1.48
CA LYS A 80 -11.39 4.19 -1.59
C LYS A 80 -10.39 4.69 -0.55
N PRO A 81 -9.57 5.71 -0.89
CA PRO A 81 -9.44 6.31 -2.23
C PRO A 81 -8.48 5.55 -3.16
N VAL A 82 -7.60 4.72 -2.61
CA VAL A 82 -6.44 4.13 -3.30
C VAL A 82 -6.82 3.38 -4.57
N ARG A 83 -7.74 2.40 -4.48
CA ARG A 83 -8.13 1.57 -5.63
C ARG A 83 -9.03 2.31 -6.61
N ASP A 84 -10.19 2.76 -6.13
CA ASP A 84 -11.28 3.20 -6.97
C ASP A 84 -11.00 4.55 -7.65
N ILE A 85 -10.14 5.36 -7.03
CA ILE A 85 -9.79 6.69 -7.53
C ILE A 85 -8.40 6.67 -8.14
N TYR A 86 -7.35 6.42 -7.34
CA TYR A 86 -5.98 6.64 -7.82
C TYR A 86 -5.53 5.55 -8.79
N TRP A 87 -5.61 4.28 -8.39
CA TRP A 87 -5.17 3.16 -9.22
C TRP A 87 -6.00 3.06 -10.51
N PHE A 88 -7.33 3.13 -10.42
CA PHE A 88 -8.15 3.07 -11.64
C PHE A 88 -7.93 4.25 -12.57
N GLN A 89 -7.63 5.46 -12.08
CA GLN A 89 -7.28 6.57 -12.97
C GLN A 89 -5.98 6.28 -13.74
N LEU A 90 -4.96 5.73 -13.08
CA LEU A 90 -3.71 5.32 -13.73
C LEU A 90 -3.98 4.23 -14.77
N TYR A 91 -4.71 3.17 -14.39
CA TYR A 91 -5.09 2.08 -15.28
C TYR A 91 -5.86 2.56 -16.51
N GLN A 92 -6.89 3.40 -16.34
CA GLN A 92 -7.72 3.91 -17.44
C GLN A 92 -6.93 4.80 -18.42
N LYS A 93 -5.94 5.54 -17.93
CA LYS A 93 -5.01 6.31 -18.76
C LYS A 93 -4.03 5.37 -19.50
N ALA A 94 -3.49 4.38 -18.81
CA ALA A 94 -2.46 3.48 -19.31
C ALA A 94 -3.00 2.46 -20.33
N LYS A 95 -4.19 1.87 -20.10
CA LYS A 95 -4.77 0.80 -20.94
C LYS A 95 -4.99 1.17 -22.41
N ARG A 96 -4.92 2.47 -22.75
CA ARG A 96 -4.98 2.98 -24.13
C ARG A 96 -3.70 2.68 -24.93
N SER A 97 -2.61 2.29 -24.26
CA SER A 97 -1.33 1.95 -24.86
C SER A 97 -0.70 0.76 -24.13
N LYS A 98 -0.38 -0.31 -24.87
CA LYS A 98 0.29 -1.49 -24.29
C LYS A 98 1.60 -1.14 -23.59
N ALA A 99 2.38 -0.21 -24.16
CA ALA A 99 3.64 0.24 -23.57
C ALA A 99 3.42 0.99 -22.25
N LYS A 100 2.42 1.89 -22.18
CA LYS A 100 2.10 2.60 -20.94
C LYS A 100 1.53 1.67 -19.88
N LEU A 101 0.73 0.70 -20.28
CA LEU A 101 0.19 -0.30 -19.37
C LEU A 101 1.29 -1.21 -18.81
N ALA A 102 2.29 -1.57 -19.61
CA ALA A 102 3.44 -2.37 -19.14
C ALA A 102 4.41 -1.59 -18.24
N ALA A 103 4.46 -0.27 -18.39
CA ALA A 103 5.29 0.65 -17.61
C ALA A 103 4.47 1.39 -16.52
N MET A 104 3.33 0.85 -16.11
CA MET A 104 2.54 1.44 -15.03
C MET A 104 3.30 1.28 -13.71
N ASP A 105 3.19 2.27 -12.84
CA ASP A 105 3.74 2.25 -11.48
C ASP A 105 3.17 1.06 -10.69
N TYR A 106 3.99 0.52 -9.79
CA TYR A 106 3.56 -0.49 -8.84
C TYR A 106 2.73 0.16 -7.74
N LEU A 107 1.59 -0.44 -7.41
CA LEU A 107 0.91 -0.17 -6.15
C LEU A 107 1.60 -1.00 -5.08
N VAL A 108 2.14 -0.33 -4.07
CA VAL A 108 2.86 -0.99 -2.98
C VAL A 108 2.19 -0.76 -1.64
N TYR A 109 2.27 -1.75 -0.76
CA TYR A 109 2.06 -1.61 0.67
C TYR A 109 3.40 -1.34 1.35
N ILE A 110 3.49 -0.29 2.16
CA ILE A 110 4.66 0.08 2.94
C ILE A 110 4.59 -0.62 4.29
N TYR A 111 5.54 -1.53 4.54
CA TYR A 111 5.58 -2.24 5.82
C TYR A 111 5.84 -1.27 6.96
N GLY A 112 5.25 -1.57 8.12
CA GLY A 112 5.45 -0.79 9.31
C GLY A 112 4.62 0.47 9.38
N SER A 113 3.77 0.81 8.41
CA SER A 113 2.71 1.80 8.59
C SER A 113 1.47 1.17 9.24
N ASP A 114 0.84 1.88 10.15
CA ASP A 114 -0.46 1.55 10.74
C ASP A 114 -1.60 2.47 10.28
N ASP A 115 -1.27 3.54 9.55
CA ASP A 115 -2.26 4.38 8.90
C ASP A 115 -2.64 3.78 7.54
N ALA A 116 -3.95 3.57 7.34
CA ALA A 116 -4.47 3.06 6.08
C ALA A 116 -4.23 4.04 4.92
N ASP A 117 -4.13 5.34 5.20
CA ASP A 117 -3.89 6.37 4.21
C ASP A 117 -2.41 6.44 3.78
N ASP A 118 -1.48 6.12 4.69
CA ASP A 118 -0.02 6.20 4.42
C ASP A 118 0.61 4.84 4.06
N CYS A 119 -0.10 3.73 4.31
CA CYS A 119 0.45 2.40 4.03
C CYS A 119 0.45 2.02 2.56
N TYR A 120 -0.17 2.80 1.67
CA TYR A 120 -0.20 2.52 0.22
C TYR A 120 0.43 3.64 -0.59
N ASN A 121 1.31 3.29 -1.53
CA ASN A 121 1.94 4.26 -2.41
C ASN A 121 2.06 3.73 -3.86
N PHE A 122 2.31 4.65 -4.81
CA PHE A 122 2.61 4.33 -6.20
C PHE A 122 4.09 4.59 -6.46
N VAL A 123 4.79 3.56 -6.93
CA VAL A 123 6.25 3.57 -7.07
C VAL A 123 6.60 3.22 -8.50
N SER A 124 7.48 4.00 -9.12
CA SER A 124 7.93 3.67 -10.47
C SER A 124 8.72 2.35 -10.46
N GLN A 125 8.73 1.64 -11.58
CA GLN A 125 9.41 0.34 -11.63
C GLN A 125 10.94 0.46 -11.44
N GLU A 126 11.50 1.65 -11.63
CA GLU A 126 12.93 1.95 -11.49
C GLU A 126 13.31 2.28 -10.02
N GLU A 127 12.38 2.82 -9.24
CA GLU A 127 12.57 3.16 -7.82
C GLU A 127 12.32 1.97 -6.89
N PHE A 128 11.72 0.89 -7.40
CA PHE A 128 11.50 -0.33 -6.64
C PHE A 128 12.71 -1.26 -6.71
N LEU A 129 13.38 -1.45 -5.58
CA LEU A 129 14.50 -2.38 -5.45
C LEU A 129 14.00 -3.75 -5.00
N SER A 130 14.24 -4.80 -5.79
CA SER A 130 13.82 -6.15 -5.39
C SER A 130 14.51 -6.59 -4.09
N LEU A 131 13.86 -7.45 -3.29
CA LEU A 131 14.47 -8.01 -2.09
C LEU A 131 15.82 -8.68 -2.38
N LYS A 132 15.95 -9.36 -3.52
CA LYS A 132 17.20 -10.00 -3.94
C LYS A 132 18.31 -8.95 -4.13
N ASP A 133 18.02 -7.88 -4.88
CA ASP A 133 19.00 -6.83 -5.16
C ASP A 133 19.36 -6.04 -3.88
N ALA A 134 18.39 -5.86 -2.99
CA ALA A 134 18.62 -5.25 -1.67
C ALA A 134 19.52 -6.12 -0.79
N GLN A 135 19.32 -7.44 -0.79
CA GLN A 135 20.19 -8.40 -0.08
C GLN A 135 21.63 -8.38 -0.62
N GLU A 136 21.79 -8.32 -1.94
CA GLU A 136 23.11 -8.21 -2.58
C GLU A 136 23.83 -6.91 -2.18
N GLN A 137 23.09 -5.85 -1.91
CA GLN A 137 23.61 -4.55 -1.46
C GLN A 137 23.70 -4.41 0.07
N GLY A 138 23.19 -5.38 0.83
CA GLY A 138 23.10 -5.31 2.30
C GLY A 138 22.10 -4.27 2.83
N LEU A 139 21.14 -3.87 2.00
CA LEU A 139 20.06 -2.94 2.32
C LEU A 139 18.84 -3.64 2.96
N ASP A 140 18.85 -4.97 3.01
CA ASP A 140 17.81 -5.80 3.62
C ASP A 140 17.84 -5.83 5.16
N LYS A 141 18.70 -5.00 5.76
CA LYS A 141 18.93 -4.94 7.21
C LYS A 141 18.68 -3.54 7.72
N LEU A 142 18.20 -3.49 8.96
CA LEU A 142 18.07 -2.24 9.68
C LEU A 142 19.44 -1.54 9.81
N PRO A 143 19.53 -0.21 9.60
CA PRO A 143 20.76 0.53 9.83
C PRO A 143 21.33 0.29 11.22
N ALA A 144 22.66 0.13 11.33
CA ALA A 144 23.33 -0.23 12.58
C ALA A 144 23.01 0.72 13.74
N GLU A 145 22.87 2.02 13.45
CA GLU A 145 22.49 3.04 14.42
C GLU A 145 21.09 2.78 15.04
N LEU A 146 20.14 2.33 14.22
CA LEU A 146 18.79 2.01 14.68
C LEU A 146 18.75 0.68 15.43
N GLU A 147 19.56 -0.28 15.00
CA GLU A 147 19.73 -1.55 15.71
C GLU A 147 20.31 -1.31 17.12
N GLU A 148 21.32 -0.45 17.24
CA GLU A 148 21.88 -0.05 18.53
C GLU A 148 20.87 0.73 19.40
N LYS A 149 20.13 1.68 18.81
CA LYS A 149 19.05 2.41 19.53
C LYS A 149 17.98 1.46 20.06
N LYS A 150 17.57 0.48 19.24
CA LYS A 150 16.60 -0.56 19.61
C LYS A 150 17.10 -1.39 20.80
N GLN A 151 18.37 -1.79 20.79
CA GLN A 151 18.96 -2.62 21.86
C GLN A 151 19.23 -1.83 23.15
N SER A 152 19.60 -0.56 23.04
CA SER A 152 19.89 0.31 24.19
C SER A 152 18.65 0.89 24.87
N ALA A 153 17.44 0.54 24.40
CA ALA A 153 16.17 1.14 24.81
C ALA A 153 16.18 2.68 24.64
N GLY A 154 16.91 3.17 23.64
CA GLY A 154 16.87 4.57 23.24
C GLY A 154 15.48 4.96 22.74
N LYS A 155 15.12 6.24 22.86
CA LYS A 155 13.88 6.76 22.29
C LYS A 155 14.03 6.83 20.76
N LEU A 156 13.21 6.06 20.04
CA LEU A 156 13.06 6.16 18.60
C LEU A 156 12.15 7.35 18.26
N SER A 157 12.40 8.02 17.14
CA SER A 157 11.38 8.89 16.52
C SER A 157 10.24 8.04 15.92
N ASP A 158 9.14 8.68 15.52
CA ASP A 158 8.00 7.98 14.92
C ASP A 158 8.38 7.34 13.57
N VAL A 159 9.22 8.02 12.78
CA VAL A 159 9.80 7.49 11.54
C VAL A 159 10.71 6.29 11.82
N GLU A 160 11.60 6.38 12.82
CA GLU A 160 12.49 5.29 13.20
C GLU A 160 11.70 4.07 13.71
N ALA A 161 10.66 4.29 14.51
CA ALA A 161 9.79 3.24 15.00
C ALA A 161 9.02 2.55 13.86
N THR A 162 8.53 3.33 12.89
CA THR A 162 7.87 2.85 11.67
C THR A 162 8.81 1.99 10.84
N LEU A 163 10.05 2.43 10.62
CA LEU A 163 11.06 1.67 9.88
C LEU A 163 11.41 0.36 10.59
N VAL A 164 11.67 0.39 11.90
CA VAL A 164 11.94 -0.83 12.70
C VAL A 164 10.79 -1.83 12.60
N ARG A 165 9.55 -1.35 12.80
CA ARG A 165 8.34 -2.17 12.66
C ARG A 165 8.22 -2.76 11.26
N GLY A 166 8.54 -1.97 10.23
CA GLY A 166 8.50 -2.40 8.84
C GLY A 166 9.45 -3.55 8.53
N PHE A 167 10.69 -3.48 9.02
CA PHE A 167 11.63 -4.59 8.89
C PHE A 167 11.14 -5.85 9.62
N GLU A 168 10.58 -5.71 10.82
CA GLU A 168 10.06 -6.86 11.57
C GLU A 168 8.88 -7.53 10.86
N GLU A 169 7.93 -6.75 10.33
CA GLU A 169 6.80 -7.27 9.56
C GLU A 169 7.25 -7.95 8.26
N MET A 170 8.18 -7.33 7.53
CA MET A 170 8.74 -7.91 6.31
C MET A 170 9.45 -9.25 6.60
N GLN A 171 10.25 -9.33 7.66
CA GLN A 171 10.96 -10.56 8.04
C GLN A 171 10.00 -11.69 8.43
N HIS A 172 8.82 -11.37 8.94
CA HIS A 172 7.77 -12.35 9.18
C HIS A 172 7.15 -12.87 7.86
N ASP A 173 7.11 -12.03 6.83
CA ASP A 173 6.43 -12.34 5.56
C ASP A 173 7.35 -12.91 4.48
N ILE A 174 8.67 -12.71 4.57
CA ILE A 174 9.67 -13.20 3.59
C ILE A 174 9.58 -14.71 3.34
N ASN A 175 9.22 -15.49 4.37
CA ASN A 175 9.14 -16.95 4.31
C ASN A 175 7.75 -17.47 3.91
N LYS A 176 6.81 -16.57 3.61
CA LYS A 176 5.46 -16.93 3.19
C LYS A 176 5.33 -16.93 1.68
N GLU A 177 4.35 -17.68 1.20
CA GLU A 177 3.89 -17.58 -0.19
C GLU A 177 3.32 -16.18 -0.47
N PRO A 178 3.45 -15.65 -1.69
CA PRO A 178 2.96 -14.31 -2.05
C PRO A 178 1.52 -14.03 -1.61
N THR A 179 0.62 -14.99 -1.72
CA THR A 179 -0.81 -14.87 -1.34
C THR A 179 -1.05 -14.84 0.17
N ASP A 180 -0.07 -15.29 0.97
CA ASP A 180 -0.16 -15.34 2.44
C ASP A 180 0.58 -14.17 3.11
N ARG A 181 1.30 -13.35 2.32
CA ARG A 181 1.93 -12.12 2.79
C ARG A 181 0.85 -11.13 3.18
N LYS A 182 1.08 -10.36 4.24
CA LYS A 182 0.11 -9.40 4.76
C LYS A 182 0.09 -8.18 3.84
N PRO A 183 -1.08 -7.91 3.28
CA PRO A 183 -1.76 -6.66 3.58
C PRO A 183 -3.05 -6.88 4.39
N HIS A 184 -3.67 -8.07 4.31
CA HIS A 184 -5.10 -8.27 4.61
C HIS A 184 -5.46 -8.68 6.03
N SER A 185 -4.52 -9.23 6.81
CA SER A 185 -4.89 -9.74 8.15
C SER A 185 -5.34 -8.66 9.13
N LYS A 186 -4.99 -7.38 8.87
CA LYS A 186 -5.34 -6.24 9.72
C LYS A 186 -6.57 -5.46 9.21
N PHE A 187 -6.86 -5.51 7.91
CA PHE A 187 -7.90 -4.70 7.30
C PHE A 187 -8.92 -5.57 6.56
N SER A 188 -10.04 -5.88 7.21
CA SER A 188 -11.24 -6.31 6.51
C SER A 188 -11.94 -5.07 5.98
N PHE A 189 -11.96 -4.87 4.66
CA PHE A 189 -12.76 -3.83 4.03
C PHE A 189 -13.96 -4.45 3.33
N LEU A 190 -15.10 -3.77 3.41
CA LEU A 190 -16.31 -4.16 2.68
C LEU A 190 -16.24 -3.65 1.26
N GLU A 191 -16.51 -4.52 0.31
CA GLU A 191 -16.69 -4.16 -1.08
C GLU A 191 -17.97 -3.32 -1.28
N ARG A 192 -18.03 -2.56 -2.38
CA ARG A 192 -19.16 -1.67 -2.64
C ARG A 192 -20.51 -2.41 -2.67
N HIS A 193 -20.53 -3.65 -3.17
CA HIS A 193 -21.75 -4.45 -3.20
C HIS A 193 -22.17 -4.90 -1.80
N GLU A 194 -21.21 -5.26 -0.94
CA GLU A 194 -21.45 -5.62 0.46
C GLU A 194 -21.95 -4.42 1.28
N GLN A 195 -21.37 -3.23 1.07
CA GLN A 195 -21.83 -1.98 1.72
C GLN A 195 -23.31 -1.64 1.39
N LEU A 196 -23.77 -1.97 0.18
CA LEU A 196 -25.15 -1.74 -0.23
C LEU A 196 -26.12 -2.76 0.39
N ALA A 197 -25.65 -3.98 0.65
CA ALA A 197 -26.42 -5.04 1.31
C ALA A 197 -26.57 -4.78 2.82
N GLU A 198 -25.58 -4.13 3.47
CA GLU A 198 -25.61 -3.81 4.90
C GLU A 198 -26.54 -2.63 5.28
N GLY A 199 -27.20 -1.99 4.32
CA GLY A 199 -28.45 -1.28 4.59
C GLY A 199 -28.36 0.17 5.07
N ASP A 200 -27.36 0.94 4.64
CA ASP A 200 -27.46 2.41 4.75
C ASP A 200 -28.36 2.93 3.61
N GLY A 201 -29.67 2.93 3.88
CA GLY A 201 -30.68 3.43 2.96
C GLY A 201 -30.37 4.85 2.47
N PRO A 202 -30.90 5.27 1.30
CA PRO A 202 -30.62 6.60 0.76
C PRO A 202 -30.94 7.69 1.80
N PRO A 203 -30.11 8.74 1.93
CA PRO A 203 -30.29 9.77 2.94
C PRO A 203 -31.70 10.35 2.81
N THR A 204 -32.51 10.17 3.85
CA THR A 204 -33.87 10.73 3.89
C THR A 204 -33.77 12.23 3.66
N LYS A 205 -34.29 12.70 2.52
CA LYS A 205 -34.43 14.13 2.24
C LYS A 205 -35.13 14.77 3.43
N LYS A 206 -34.41 15.58 4.21
CA LYS A 206 -35.01 16.46 5.22
C LYS A 206 -36.08 17.30 4.51
N GLN A 207 -37.35 16.99 4.74
CA GLN A 207 -38.44 17.89 4.38
C GLN A 207 -38.22 19.19 5.18
N LYS A 208 -37.99 20.29 4.46
CA LYS A 208 -37.99 21.63 5.07
C LYS A 208 -39.38 21.88 5.64
N SER A 209 -39.43 22.09 6.95
CA SER A 209 -40.58 22.68 7.66
C SER A 209 -40.54 24.20 7.49
#